data_AF-A0A9D6XB55-F1
#
_entry.id   AF-A0A9D6XB55-F1
#
_cell.length_a   1.000
_cell.length_b   1.000
_cell.length_c   1.000
_cell.angle_alpha   90.00
_cell.angle_beta   90.00
_cell.angle_gamma   90.00
#
_symmetry.space_group_name_H-M   'P 1'
#
loop_
_entity.id
_entity.type
_entity.pdbx_description
1 polymer ?
#
loop_
_entity_poly.entity_id
_entity_poly.type
_entity_poly.pdbx_seq_one_letter_code
_entity_poly.pdbx_strand_id
1 'polypeptide(L)'
;MRRRGFTLVELLVASAVGVLLATMAWPSYRGQLLRAGRAEAIEALQRLQLAQERHRETFGRYAGELATVGFAASTPGGRYRIELEPTGAESYQAFAVAREGGPQDGDGACRALSVEVRQGFATIGPDGRCWNR
;
A
#
# COMPACT_ATOMS: atom_id res chain seq x y z
N MET A 1 -38.96 31.19 29.65
CA MET A 1 -38.79 29.93 28.89
C MET A 1 -37.84 29.04 29.67
N ARG A 2 -38.28 27.86 30.12
CA ARG A 2 -37.49 26.95 30.95
C ARG A 2 -36.69 26.02 30.04
N ARG A 3 -35.35 26.14 30.02
CA ARG A 3 -34.49 25.27 29.22
C ARG A 3 -34.54 23.86 29.81
N ARG A 4 -34.95 22.86 29.02
CA ARG A 4 -34.86 21.45 29.41
C ARG A 4 -33.39 21.03 29.26
N GLY A 5 -32.77 20.59 30.34
CA GLY A 5 -31.41 20.03 30.34
C GLY A 5 -31.44 18.51 30.19
N PHE A 6 -30.33 17.93 29.74
CA PHE A 6 -30.14 16.49 29.73
C PHE A 6 -29.92 15.94 31.13
N THR A 7 -30.46 14.77 31.42
CA THR A 7 -30.17 14.04 32.65
C THR A 7 -28.83 13.32 32.52
N LEU A 8 -28.21 13.03 33.68
CA LEU A 8 -26.97 12.25 33.72
C LEU A 8 -27.17 10.83 33.15
N VAL A 9 -28.36 10.25 33.36
CA VAL A 9 -28.73 8.94 32.82
C VAL A 9 -28.85 8.97 31.29
N GLU A 10 -29.47 10.00 30.70
CA GLU A 10 -29.54 10.14 29.24
C GLU A 10 -28.14 10.23 28.61
N LEU A 11 -27.23 10.97 29.24
CA LEU A 11 -25.86 11.10 28.73
C LEU A 11 -25.10 9.77 28.85
N LEU A 12 -25.29 9.01 29.94
CA LEU A 12 -24.71 7.68 30.09
C LEU A 12 -25.23 6.71 29.02
N VAL A 13 -26.55 6.66 28.80
CA VAL A 13 -27.15 5.79 27.79
C VAL A 13 -26.69 6.19 26.38
N ALA A 14 -26.69 7.48 26.05
CA ALA A 14 -26.21 7.96 24.75
C ALA A 14 -24.73 7.62 24.53
N SER A 15 -23.88 7.79 25.55
CA SER A 15 -22.46 7.44 25.47
C SER A 15 -22.23 5.93 25.31
N ALA A 16 -23.01 5.10 26.01
CA ALA A 16 -22.92 3.64 25.91
C ALA A 16 -23.26 3.15 24.50
N VAL A 17 -24.32 3.69 23.90
CA VAL A 17 -24.69 3.41 22.50
C VAL A 17 -23.59 3.89 21.55
N GLY A 18 -23.03 5.09 21.78
CA GLY A 18 -21.94 5.63 20.96
C GLY A 18 -20.69 4.74 20.94
N VAL A 19 -20.28 4.23 22.11
CA VAL A 19 -19.14 3.30 22.21
C VAL A 19 -19.42 2.00 21.45
N LEU A 20 -20.64 1.44 21.58
CA LEU A 20 -21.03 0.22 20.87
C LEU A 20 -20.97 0.38 19.35
N LEU A 21 -21.38 1.54 18.83
CA LEU A 21 -21.29 1.82 17.40
C LEU A 21 -19.83 2.02 16.95
N ALA A 22 -19.02 2.70 17.75
CA ALA A 22 -17.61 2.96 17.44
C ALA A 22 -16.78 1.67 17.33
N THR A 23 -17.04 0.67 18.19
CA THR A 23 -16.32 -0.61 18.14
C THR A 23 -16.58 -1.38 16.85
N MET A 24 -17.78 -1.28 16.28
CA MET A 24 -18.12 -1.91 14.99
C MET A 24 -17.57 -1.13 13.79
N ALA A 25 -17.55 0.20 13.86
CA ALA A 25 -17.12 1.05 12.76
C ALA A 25 -15.58 1.08 12.58
N TRP A 26 -14.83 1.02 13.69
CA TRP A 26 -13.37 1.20 13.67
C TRP A 26 -12.59 0.18 12.82
N PRO A 27 -12.87 -1.15 12.90
CA PRO A 27 -12.17 -2.14 12.08
C PRO A 27 -12.37 -1.91 10.58
N SER A 28 -13.59 -1.53 10.17
CA SER A 28 -13.93 -1.27 8.78
C SER A 28 -13.13 -0.08 8.24
N TYR A 29 -13.09 1.03 8.99
CA TYR A 29 -12.32 2.21 8.61
C TYR A 29 -10.82 1.92 8.51
N ARG A 30 -10.25 1.21 9.50
CA ARG A 30 -8.85 0.79 9.46
C ARG A 30 -8.55 -0.06 8.23
N GLY A 31 -9.44 -1.00 7.87
CA GLY A 31 -9.31 -1.80 6.66
C GLY A 31 -9.36 -0.99 5.35
N GLN A 32 -10.06 0.14 5.32
CA GLN A 32 -10.03 1.05 4.16
C GLN A 32 -8.68 1.77 4.05
N LEU A 33 -8.11 2.23 5.16
CA LEU A 33 -6.80 2.88 5.17
C LEU A 33 -5.69 1.94 4.68
N LEU A 34 -5.69 0.68 5.14
CA LEU A 34 -4.72 -0.31 4.69
C LEU A 34 -4.84 -0.58 3.18
N ARG A 35 -6.07 -0.74 2.67
CA ARG A 35 -6.33 -0.92 1.23
C ARG A 35 -5.88 0.28 0.40
N ALA A 36 -6.09 1.51 0.89
CA ALA A 36 -5.60 2.71 0.24
C ALA A 36 -4.05 2.76 0.21
N GLY A 37 -3.39 2.35 1.30
CA GLY A 37 -1.95 2.17 1.33
C GLY A 37 -1.45 1.15 0.29
N ARG A 38 -2.12 -0.01 0.17
CA ARG A 38 -1.80 -1.00 -0.87
C ARG A 38 -1.99 -0.43 -2.28
N ALA A 39 -3.02 0.36 -2.51
CA ALA A 39 -3.25 1.00 -3.81
C ALA A 39 -2.08 1.92 -4.21
N GLU A 40 -1.54 2.69 -3.26
CA GLU A 40 -0.37 3.53 -3.49
C GLU A 40 0.88 2.71 -3.86
N ALA A 41 1.10 1.58 -3.17
CA ALA A 41 2.20 0.67 -3.49
C ALA A 41 2.06 0.00 -4.86
N ILE A 42 0.84 -0.44 -5.20
CA ILE A 42 0.51 -1.01 -6.52
C ILE A 42 0.78 0.02 -7.62
N GLU A 43 0.33 1.27 -7.44
CA GLU A 43 0.58 2.35 -8.39
C GLU A 43 2.08 2.64 -8.55
N ALA A 44 2.85 2.62 -7.45
CA ALA A 44 4.30 2.79 -7.50
C ALA A 44 4.97 1.66 -8.30
N LEU A 45 4.60 0.41 -8.05
CA LEU A 45 5.14 -0.74 -8.80
C LEU A 45 4.79 -0.67 -10.29
N GLN A 46 3.55 -0.28 -10.64
CA GLN A 46 3.14 -0.09 -12.02
C GLN A 46 3.92 1.03 -12.73
N ARG A 47 4.15 2.16 -12.05
CA ARG A 47 4.98 3.25 -12.59
C ARG A 47 6.43 2.82 -12.77
N LEU A 48 6.97 2.03 -11.85
CA LEU A 48 8.31 1.46 -11.98
C LEU A 48 8.39 0.52 -13.19
N GLN A 49 7.39 -0.34 -13.41
CA GLN A 49 7.33 -1.19 -14.60
C GLN A 49 7.37 -0.36 -15.89
N LEU A 50 6.57 0.70 -15.98
CA LEU A 50 6.59 1.60 -17.14
C LEU A 50 7.96 2.26 -17.35
N ALA A 51 8.63 2.66 -16.27
CA ALA A 51 9.97 3.24 -16.35
C ALA A 51 11.03 2.22 -16.81
N GLN A 52 10.91 0.98 -16.33
CA GLN A 52 11.75 -0.15 -16.75
C GLN A 52 11.56 -0.50 -18.22
N GLU A 53 10.32 -0.52 -18.71
CA GLU A 53 10.08 -0.80 -20.13
C GLU A 53 10.64 0.29 -21.05
N ARG A 54 10.48 1.57 -20.69
CA ARG A 54 11.12 2.67 -21.45
C ARG A 54 12.64 2.55 -21.49
N HIS A 55 13.25 2.15 -20.36
CA HIS A 55 14.69 1.92 -20.31
C HIS A 55 15.10 0.74 -21.22
N ARG A 56 14.34 -0.36 -21.18
CA ARG A 56 14.58 -1.52 -22.03
C ARG A 56 14.42 -1.21 -23.52
N GLU A 57 13.41 -0.44 -23.90
CA GLU A 57 13.22 0.02 -25.28
C GLU A 57 14.41 0.84 -25.79
N THR A 58 15.06 1.60 -24.91
CA THR A 58 16.18 2.47 -25.27
C THR A 58 17.54 1.74 -25.26
N PHE A 59 17.75 0.86 -24.28
CA PHE A 59 19.07 0.27 -24.00
C PHE A 59 19.14 -1.25 -24.21
N GLY A 60 18.02 -1.90 -24.56
CA GLY A 60 17.95 -3.35 -24.80
C GLY A 60 18.12 -4.21 -23.55
N ARG A 61 17.92 -3.63 -22.35
CA ARG A 61 17.97 -4.33 -21.06
C ARG A 61 17.19 -3.55 -20.00
N TYR A 62 16.77 -4.21 -18.94
CA TYR A 62 16.24 -3.55 -17.75
C TYR A 62 17.35 -2.87 -16.93
N ALA A 63 16.97 -1.82 -16.20
CA ALA A 63 17.88 -1.14 -15.29
C ALA A 63 18.07 -1.96 -14.02
N GLY A 64 19.30 -2.01 -13.51
CA GLY A 64 19.63 -2.68 -12.24
C GLY A 64 19.43 -1.81 -10.99
N GLU A 65 19.20 -0.51 -11.15
CA GLU A 65 19.06 0.43 -10.04
C GLU A 65 17.89 1.40 -10.28
N LEU A 66 17.18 1.77 -9.22
CA LEU A 66 16.06 2.73 -9.30
C LEU A 66 16.50 4.10 -9.80
N ALA A 67 17.71 4.54 -9.43
CA ALA A 67 18.25 5.84 -9.85
C ALA A 67 18.43 5.93 -11.37
N THR A 68 18.80 4.82 -12.03
CA THR A 68 18.98 4.74 -13.48
C THR A 68 17.70 5.04 -14.26
N VAL A 69 16.54 4.73 -13.68
CA VAL A 69 15.21 5.03 -14.25
C VAL A 69 14.57 6.27 -13.61
N GLY A 70 15.33 7.03 -12.81
CA GLY A 70 14.86 8.24 -12.14
C GLY A 70 13.72 7.99 -11.15
N PHE A 71 13.66 6.80 -10.55
CA PHE A 71 12.55 6.38 -9.70
C PHE A 71 12.87 6.56 -8.22
N ALA A 72 11.91 7.09 -7.45
CA ALA A 72 12.08 7.30 -6.01
C ALA A 72 11.98 5.97 -5.24
N ALA A 73 12.87 5.79 -4.25
CA ALA A 73 12.90 4.60 -3.39
C ALA A 73 11.78 4.56 -2.33
N SER A 74 10.83 5.48 -2.36
CA SER A 74 9.69 5.52 -1.44
C SER A 74 8.44 6.04 -2.12
N THR A 75 7.28 5.57 -1.69
CA THR A 75 6.01 6.09 -2.18
C THR A 75 5.77 7.53 -1.67
N PRO A 76 4.93 8.34 -2.34
CA PRO A 76 4.71 9.75 -1.97
C PRO A 76 4.24 9.96 -0.51
N GLY A 77 3.41 9.04 0.01
CA GLY A 77 2.96 9.04 1.41
C GLY A 77 3.95 8.43 2.40
N GLY A 78 5.13 7.99 1.94
CA GLY A 78 6.17 7.38 2.76
C GLY A 78 5.75 6.07 3.43
N ARG A 79 4.72 5.39 2.90
CA ARG A 79 4.15 4.16 3.47
C ARG A 79 4.94 2.92 3.09
N TYR A 80 5.52 2.92 1.90
CA TYR A 80 6.33 1.82 1.38
C TYR A 80 7.69 2.33 0.89
N ARG A 81 8.71 1.49 1.09
CA ARG A 81 10.01 1.58 0.42
C ARG A 81 9.95 0.74 -0.85
N ILE A 82 10.48 1.27 -1.94
CA ILE A 82 10.56 0.59 -3.22
C ILE A 82 11.95 0.02 -3.39
N GLU A 83 12.02 -1.23 -3.82
CA GLU A 83 13.26 -1.97 -4.04
C GLU A 83 13.24 -2.57 -5.43
N LEU A 84 14.42 -2.68 -6.01
CA LEU A 84 14.64 -3.28 -7.32
C LEU A 84 15.82 -4.22 -7.21
N GLU A 85 15.61 -5.46 -7.62
CA GLU A 85 16.59 -6.53 -7.63
C GLU A 85 16.71 -7.05 -9.06
N PRO A 86 17.80 -6.75 -9.78
CA PRO A 86 18.02 -7.28 -11.11
C PRO A 86 18.31 -8.79 -11.05
N THR A 87 17.60 -9.57 -11.86
CA THR A 87 17.80 -11.03 -11.96
C THR A 87 18.40 -11.45 -13.31
N GLY A 88 18.66 -10.49 -14.20
CA GLY A 88 19.23 -10.68 -15.52
C GLY A 88 19.07 -9.43 -16.39
N ALA A 89 19.53 -9.47 -17.64
CA ALA A 89 19.36 -8.33 -18.57
C ALA A 89 17.89 -8.11 -18.94
N GLU A 90 17.11 -9.18 -19.07
CA GLU A 90 15.69 -9.18 -19.44
C GLU A 90 14.80 -9.64 -18.28
N SER A 91 15.29 -9.55 -17.03
CA SER A 91 14.49 -9.89 -15.86
C SER A 91 14.86 -9.09 -14.62
N TYR A 92 13.86 -8.76 -13.81
CA TYR A 92 14.04 -8.12 -12.51
C TYR A 92 12.90 -8.48 -11.58
N GLN A 93 13.14 -8.29 -10.28
CA GLN A 93 12.12 -8.30 -9.26
C GLN A 93 12.06 -6.93 -8.59
N ALA A 94 10.86 -6.42 -8.36
CA ALA A 94 10.63 -5.18 -7.66
C ALA A 94 9.73 -5.44 -6.45
N PHE A 95 10.00 -4.74 -5.36
CA PHE A 95 9.23 -4.86 -4.12
C PHE A 95 8.76 -3.48 -3.67
N ALA A 96 7.55 -3.44 -3.12
CA ALA A 96 7.08 -2.36 -2.27
C ALA A 96 6.93 -2.93 -0.85
N VAL A 97 7.84 -2.55 0.05
CA VAL A 97 7.89 -3.05 1.42
C VAL A 97 7.40 -1.98 2.40
N ALA A 98 6.39 -2.32 3.18
CA ALA A 98 5.78 -1.44 4.17
C ALA A 98 6.82 -0.97 5.19
N ARG A 99 6.86 0.34 5.44
CA ARG A 99 7.75 0.94 6.42
C ARG A 99 7.41 0.44 7.82
N GLU A 100 8.41 0.00 8.57
CA GLU A 100 8.26 -0.36 9.98
C GLU A 100 7.81 0.83 10.83
N GLY A 101 6.94 0.57 11.82
CA GLY A 101 6.33 1.64 12.62
C GLY A 101 5.35 2.51 11.81
N GLY A 102 5.00 2.10 10.58
CA GLY A 102 4.22 2.88 9.65
C GLY A 102 2.71 2.59 9.69
N PRO A 103 1.90 3.39 8.97
CA PRO A 103 0.45 3.18 8.89
C PRO A 103 0.03 1.79 8.37
N GLN A 104 0.94 1.09 7.68
CA GLN A 104 0.71 -0.23 7.10
C GLN A 104 1.09 -1.40 8.02
N ASP A 105 1.52 -1.16 9.26
CA ASP A 105 1.90 -2.25 10.18
C ASP A 105 0.76 -3.24 10.48
N GLY A 106 -0.49 -2.79 10.36
CA GLY A 106 -1.68 -3.64 10.50
C GLY A 106 -1.94 -4.59 9.32
N ASP A 107 -1.18 -4.49 8.22
CA ASP A 107 -1.40 -5.23 6.98
C ASP A 107 -0.48 -6.46 6.87
N GLY A 108 -0.49 -7.31 7.90
CA GLY A 108 0.53 -8.36 8.10
C GLY A 108 0.81 -9.23 6.86
N ALA A 109 -0.23 -9.78 6.23
CA ALA A 109 -0.07 -10.65 5.06
C ALA A 109 0.35 -9.91 3.78
N CYS A 110 0.16 -8.59 3.73
CA CYS A 110 0.44 -7.76 2.55
C CYS A 110 1.50 -6.68 2.83
N ARG A 111 2.39 -6.92 3.80
CA ARG A 111 3.49 -6.01 4.14
C ARG A 111 4.47 -5.81 2.99
N ALA A 112 4.62 -6.79 2.11
CA ALA A 112 5.44 -6.67 0.92
C ALA A 112 4.61 -7.06 -0.30
N LEU A 113 4.55 -6.16 -1.29
CA LEU A 113 3.99 -6.43 -2.61
C LEU A 113 5.15 -6.58 -3.58
N SER A 114 5.07 -7.53 -4.51
CA SER A 114 6.14 -7.77 -5.47
C SER A 114 5.63 -7.88 -6.88
N VAL A 115 6.47 -7.45 -7.82
CA VAL A 115 6.36 -7.74 -9.24
C VAL A 115 7.66 -8.38 -9.67
N GLU A 116 7.58 -9.55 -10.26
CA GLU A 116 8.69 -10.14 -10.99
C GLU A 116 8.40 -10.03 -12.48
N VAL A 117 9.37 -9.56 -13.26
CA VAL A 117 9.29 -9.48 -14.71
C VAL A 117 10.35 -10.38 -15.32
N ARG A 118 9.92 -11.25 -16.24
CA ARG A 118 10.81 -12.09 -17.05
C ARG A 118 10.42 -11.96 -18.51
N GLN A 119 11.31 -11.44 -19.34
CA GLN A 119 11.09 -11.28 -20.78
C GLN A 119 9.77 -10.55 -21.11
N GLY A 120 9.45 -9.50 -20.33
CA GLY A 120 8.22 -8.72 -20.48
C GLY A 120 6.96 -9.33 -19.85
N PHE A 121 7.01 -10.56 -19.32
CA PHE A 121 5.90 -11.15 -18.57
C PHE A 121 6.00 -10.80 -17.08
N ALA A 122 4.92 -10.24 -16.52
CA ALA A 122 4.87 -9.83 -15.13
C ALA A 122 4.06 -10.81 -14.26
N THR A 123 4.66 -11.28 -13.18
CA THR A 123 4.02 -12.05 -12.11
C THR A 123 3.94 -11.21 -10.84
N ILE A 124 2.79 -11.23 -10.17
CA ILE A 124 2.55 -10.47 -8.93
C ILE A 124 2.60 -11.39 -7.72
N GLY A 125 3.04 -10.85 -6.58
CA GLY A 125 3.02 -11.55 -5.30
C GLY A 125 2.66 -10.63 -4.13
N PRO A 126 2.28 -11.17 -2.97
CA PRO A 126 2.23 -12.60 -2.64
C PRO A 126 0.95 -13.30 -3.11
N ASP A 127 -0.21 -12.62 -3.08
CA ASP A 127 -1.49 -13.13 -3.60
C ASP A 127 -2.37 -11.99 -4.16
N GLY A 128 -3.44 -12.34 -4.89
CA GLY A 128 -4.36 -11.37 -5.50
C GLY A 128 -5.10 -10.47 -4.49
N ARG A 129 -5.36 -10.95 -3.27
CA ARG A 129 -6.07 -10.19 -2.24
C ARG A 129 -5.25 -8.98 -1.78
N CYS A 130 -3.93 -9.14 -1.72
CA CYS A 130 -3.00 -8.05 -1.44
C CYS A 130 -2.95 -7.02 -2.59
N TRP A 131 -3.26 -7.45 -3.81
CA TRP A 131 -3.33 -6.61 -5.01
C TRP A 131 -4.71 -5.98 -5.25
N ASN A 132 -5.60 -6.01 -4.25
CA ASN A 132 -6.98 -5.53 -4.36
C ASN A 132 -7.74 -6.18 -5.54
N ARG A 133 -7.45 -7.45 -5.85
CA ARG A 133 -8.13 -8.27 -6.86
C ARG A 133 -8.87 -9.44 -6.23
#